data_AF-D2VDL4-F1
#
_entry.id   AF-D2VDL4-F1
#
_cell.length_a   1.000
_cell.length_b   1.000
_cell.length_c   1.000
_cell.angle_alpha   90.00
_cell.angle_beta   90.00
_cell.angle_gamma   90.00
#
_symmetry.space_group_name_H-M   'P 1'
#
loop_
_entity.id
_entity.type
_entity.pdbx_description
1 polymer ?
#
loop_
_entity_poly.entity_id
_entity_poly.type
_entity_poly.pdbx_seq_one_letter_code
_entity_poly.pdbx_strand_id
1 'polypeptide(L)'
;MAHDSNLIISEEDFSDEEINYQEEGFNCELCGQYVGNNFEYEHHLETLHKHVCTECSRVFPSAFLLSVHLEEKHDSFFSVMTLKKDCYQCLVEDKSICNAKFRTSEERDEHMRNVHLYKNDFSFENIGFIVNYEED
;
A
#
# COMPACT_ATOMS: atom_id res chain seq x y z
N MET A 1 -24.73 11.21 -31.97
CA MET A 1 -23.86 11.56 -33.10
C MET A 1 -23.42 13.00 -32.88
N ALA A 2 -22.10 13.20 -32.87
CA ALA A 2 -21.32 14.44 -32.96
C ALA A 2 -21.96 15.73 -32.39
N HIS A 3 -21.44 16.25 -31.29
CA HIS A 3 -20.33 17.23 -31.27
C HIS A 3 -20.63 18.41 -32.18
N ASP A 4 -21.15 19.47 -31.59
CA ASP A 4 -20.89 20.82 -32.06
C ASP A 4 -20.89 21.76 -30.87
N SER A 5 -19.76 22.42 -30.66
CA SER A 5 -19.70 23.88 -30.70
C SER A 5 -18.25 24.31 -30.52
N ASN A 6 -17.61 24.62 -31.65
CA ASN A 6 -16.50 25.55 -31.72
C ASN A 6 -16.90 26.85 -31.01
N LEU A 7 -16.22 27.20 -29.93
CA LEU A 7 -16.27 28.56 -29.41
C LEU A 7 -15.08 29.32 -30.02
N ILE A 8 -15.42 30.17 -30.98
CA ILE A 8 -14.53 31.18 -31.54
C ILE A 8 -14.17 32.13 -30.40
N ILE A 9 -12.90 32.16 -29.99
CA ILE A 9 -12.41 33.18 -29.06
C ILE A 9 -12.11 34.41 -29.92
N SER A 10 -13.02 35.38 -29.90
CA SER A 10 -12.75 36.72 -30.42
C SER A 10 -11.75 37.41 -29.49
N GLU A 11 -10.64 37.84 -30.07
CA GLU A 11 -9.65 38.73 -29.47
C GLU A 11 -10.29 40.08 -29.17
N GLU A 12 -10.71 40.35 -27.92
CA GLU A 12 -10.87 41.69 -27.35
C GLU A 12 -11.26 41.60 -25.86
N ASP A 13 -10.71 42.51 -25.06
CA ASP A 13 -10.79 42.69 -23.60
C ASP A 13 -9.89 41.80 -22.70
N PHE A 14 -8.59 42.11 -22.75
CA PHE A 14 -7.64 41.85 -21.67
C PHE A 14 -7.99 42.73 -20.45
N SER A 15 -8.81 42.23 -19.53
CA SER A 15 -8.77 42.66 -18.14
C SER A 15 -7.78 41.77 -17.38
N ASP A 16 -6.80 42.38 -16.72
CA ASP A 16 -5.83 41.73 -15.82
C ASP A 16 -6.53 41.13 -14.58
N GLU A 17 -7.38 40.12 -14.79
CA GLU A 17 -7.82 39.25 -13.70
C GLU A 17 -6.67 38.29 -13.42
N GLU A 18 -5.88 38.62 -12.38
CA GLU A 18 -4.97 37.64 -11.77
C GLU A 18 -5.80 36.42 -11.38
N ILE A 19 -5.72 35.37 -12.19
CA ILE A 19 -6.25 34.06 -11.84
C ILE A 19 -5.43 33.61 -10.62
N ASN A 20 -5.99 33.78 -9.43
CA ASN A 20 -5.46 33.23 -8.21
C ASN A 20 -5.57 31.71 -8.29
N TYR A 21 -4.58 31.07 -8.91
CA TYR A 21 -4.34 29.64 -8.79
C TYR A 21 -3.91 29.38 -7.36
N GLN A 22 -4.86 29.30 -6.43
CA GLN A 22 -4.59 28.61 -5.17
C GLN A 22 -4.34 27.14 -5.55
N GLU A 23 -3.06 26.77 -5.64
CA GLU A 23 -2.66 25.37 -5.54
C GLU A 23 -2.99 24.93 -4.12
N GLU A 24 -4.26 24.60 -3.89
CA GLU A 24 -4.69 23.99 -2.64
C GLU A 24 -4.10 22.59 -2.58
N GLY A 25 -3.06 22.43 -1.76
CA GLY A 25 -2.52 21.12 -1.42
C GLY A 25 -3.54 20.26 -0.66
N PHE A 26 -3.26 18.95 -0.62
CA PHE A 26 -4.14 17.91 -0.12
C PHE A 26 -3.53 17.23 1.10
N ASN A 27 -4.34 16.92 2.11
CA ASN A 27 -3.91 16.02 3.18
C ASN A 27 -4.10 14.57 2.73
N CYS A 28 -3.09 13.73 2.92
CA CYS A 28 -3.20 12.30 2.68
C CYS A 28 -4.18 11.65 3.65
N GLU A 29 -5.18 10.95 3.14
CA GLU A 29 -6.17 10.25 3.96
C GLU A 29 -5.58 9.04 4.73
N LEU A 30 -4.42 8.55 4.29
CA LEU A 30 -3.77 7.37 4.86
C LEU A 30 -2.78 7.68 5.97
N CYS A 31 -2.12 8.84 5.92
CA CYS A 31 -1.10 9.24 6.91
C CYS A 31 -1.24 10.68 7.44
N GLY A 32 -2.17 11.47 6.91
CA GLY A 32 -2.42 12.86 7.32
C GLY A 32 -1.42 13.88 6.76
N GLN A 33 -0.39 13.46 6.01
CA GLN A 33 0.63 14.38 5.49
C GLN A 33 0.03 15.37 4.48
N TYR A 34 0.31 16.66 4.65
CA TYR A 34 -0.02 17.69 3.66
C TYR A 34 0.92 17.60 2.46
N VAL A 35 0.35 17.64 1.25
CA VAL A 35 1.07 17.56 -0.02
C VAL A 35 0.67 18.73 -0.90
N GLY A 36 1.64 19.48 -1.43
CA GLY A 36 1.41 20.83 -1.96
C GLY A 36 0.66 20.88 -3.29
N ASN A 37 0.67 19.80 -4.07
CA ASN A 37 -0.03 19.73 -5.35
C ASN A 37 -0.42 18.29 -5.71
N ASN A 38 -1.23 18.15 -6.76
CA ASN A 38 -1.75 16.84 -7.19
C ASN A 38 -0.65 15.88 -7.67
N PHE A 39 0.40 16.37 -8.34
CA PHE A 39 1.49 15.52 -8.82
C PHE A 39 2.31 14.92 -7.67
N GLU A 40 2.63 15.74 -6.67
CA GLU A 40 3.30 15.28 -5.46
C GLU A 40 2.42 14.32 -4.67
N TYR A 41 1.09 14.50 -4.70
CA TYR A 41 0.15 13.61 -4.01
C TYR A 41 0.13 12.21 -4.65
N GLU A 42 0.05 12.13 -5.98
CA GLU A 42 0.18 10.87 -6.72
C GLU A 42 1.52 10.20 -6.43
N HIS A 43 2.61 10.97 -6.45
CA HIS A 43 3.95 10.45 -6.14
C HIS A 43 4.07 9.96 -4.68
N HIS A 44 3.47 10.68 -3.73
CA HIS A 44 3.40 10.29 -2.32
C HIS A 44 2.67 8.95 -2.15
N LEU A 45 1.52 8.78 -2.81
CA LEU A 45 0.77 7.52 -2.79
C LEU A 45 1.59 6.37 -3.39
N GLU A 46 2.24 6.58 -4.53
CA GLU A 46 3.03 5.57 -5.23
C GLU A 46 4.32 5.18 -4.46
N THR A 47 4.88 6.09 -3.66
CA THR A 47 6.12 5.83 -2.92
C THR A 47 5.88 5.30 -1.52
N LEU A 48 4.86 5.80 -0.81
CA LEU A 48 4.64 5.50 0.60
C LEU A 48 3.42 4.62 0.85
N HIS A 49 2.47 4.54 -0.08
CA HIS A 49 1.19 3.86 0.14
C HIS A 49 0.83 2.82 -0.93
N LYS A 50 1.75 2.54 -1.86
CA LYS A 50 1.54 1.59 -2.95
C LYS A 50 1.05 0.22 -2.51
N HIS A 51 1.48 -0.23 -1.34
CA HIS A 51 1.10 -1.51 -0.75
C HIS A 51 0.56 -1.33 0.67
N VAL A 52 -0.30 -0.33 0.85
CA VAL A 52 -1.01 -0.09 2.11
C VAL A 52 -2.19 -1.06 2.28
N CYS A 53 -2.37 -1.56 3.49
CA CYS A 53 -3.61 -2.21 3.89
C CYS A 53 -4.62 -1.14 4.30
N THR A 54 -5.74 -1.03 3.58
CA THR A 54 -6.78 -0.02 3.85
C THR A 54 -7.55 -0.26 5.14
N GLU A 55 -7.43 -1.44 5.76
CA GLU A 55 -8.12 -1.77 7.01
C GLU A 55 -7.32 -1.43 8.27
N CYS A 56 -5.98 -1.51 8.21
CA CYS A 56 -5.11 -1.25 9.37
C CYS A 56 -3.99 -0.24 9.10
N SER A 57 -3.98 0.39 7.93
CA SER A 57 -3.02 1.41 7.47
C SER A 57 -1.54 0.99 7.49
N ARG A 58 -1.24 -0.31 7.59
CA ARG A 58 0.12 -0.84 7.47
C ARG A 58 0.56 -0.85 6.02
N VAL A 59 1.77 -0.37 5.78
CA VAL A 59 2.41 -0.37 4.46
C VAL A 59 3.38 -1.53 4.35
N PHE A 60 3.29 -2.30 3.27
CA PHE A 60 4.12 -3.48 3.04
C PHE A 60 5.21 -3.22 1.97
N PRO A 61 6.36 -3.93 2.01
CA PRO A 61 7.41 -3.77 1.00
C PRO A 61 7.04 -4.27 -0.39
N SER A 62 6.05 -5.18 -0.52
CA SER A 62 5.59 -5.69 -1.81
C SER A 62 4.10 -6.04 -1.79
N ALA A 63 3.50 -6.10 -2.98
CA ALA A 63 2.11 -6.51 -3.17
C ALA A 63 1.85 -7.94 -2.65
N PHE A 64 2.81 -8.84 -2.81
CA PHE A 64 2.71 -10.20 -2.30
C PHE A 64 2.59 -10.22 -0.77
N LEU A 65 3.43 -9.48 -0.05
CA LEU A 65 3.36 -9.43 1.41
C LEU A 65 2.06 -8.79 1.90
N LEU A 66 1.56 -7.76 1.20
CA LEU A 66 0.23 -7.21 1.47
C LEU A 66 -0.86 -8.27 1.28
N SER A 67 -0.82 -9.06 0.20
CA SER A 67 -1.83 -10.11 -0.03
C SER A 67 -1.81 -11.18 1.06
N VAL A 68 -0.63 -11.61 1.49
CA VAL A 68 -0.49 -12.57 2.60
C VAL A 68 -1.06 -11.98 3.89
N HIS A 69 -0.78 -10.70 4.16
CA HIS A 69 -1.36 -10.00 5.32
C HIS A 69 -2.89 -9.94 5.27
N LEU A 70 -3.46 -9.59 4.11
CA LEU A 70 -4.93 -9.54 3.94
C LEU A 70 -5.56 -10.91 4.19
N GLU A 71 -4.99 -11.98 3.64
CA GLU A 71 -5.43 -13.35 3.90
C GLU A 71 -5.31 -13.71 5.39
N GLU A 72 -4.14 -13.50 6.00
CA GLU A 72 -3.90 -14.00 7.36
C GLU A 72 -4.60 -13.19 8.46
N LYS A 73 -4.80 -11.87 8.26
CA LYS A 73 -5.31 -10.96 9.31
C LYS A 73 -6.71 -10.42 9.04
N HIS A 74 -7.12 -10.29 7.78
CA HIS A 74 -8.37 -9.63 7.40
C HIS A 74 -9.37 -10.56 6.70
N ASP A 75 -8.97 -11.75 6.26
CA ASP A 75 -9.90 -12.78 5.80
C ASP A 75 -10.43 -13.61 6.98
N SER A 76 -11.68 -13.34 7.37
CA SER A 76 -12.39 -14.09 8.40
C SER A 76 -12.41 -15.61 8.16
N PHE A 77 -12.36 -16.07 6.90
CA PHE A 77 -12.34 -17.49 6.57
C PHE A 77 -10.99 -18.15 6.80
N PHE A 78 -9.90 -17.39 6.86
CA PHE A 78 -8.55 -17.92 7.01
C PHE A 78 -8.38 -18.70 8.32
N SER A 79 -8.91 -18.16 9.41
CA SER A 79 -8.91 -18.81 10.74
C SER A 79 -9.62 -20.17 10.72
N VAL A 80 -10.68 -20.32 9.92
CA VAL A 80 -11.40 -21.59 9.77
C VAL A 80 -10.63 -22.54 8.85
N MET A 81 -10.00 -22.00 7.81
CA MET A 81 -9.27 -22.78 6.82
C MET A 81 -8.02 -23.45 7.42
N THR A 82 -7.29 -22.73 8.28
CA THR A 82 -6.11 -23.21 9.01
C THR A 82 -6.41 -24.39 9.94
N LEU A 83 -7.67 -24.62 10.33
CA LEU A 83 -8.05 -25.81 11.10
C LEU A 83 -7.92 -27.10 10.31
N LYS A 84 -8.03 -27.04 8.97
CA LYS A 84 -8.10 -28.23 8.10
C LYS A 84 -6.87 -28.46 7.25
N LYS A 85 -6.12 -27.42 6.92
CA LYS A 85 -4.93 -27.51 6.06
C LYS A 85 -3.91 -26.44 6.40
N ASP A 86 -2.69 -26.65 5.92
CA ASP A 86 -1.58 -25.71 6.07
C ASP A 86 -1.80 -24.52 5.14
N CYS A 87 -1.94 -23.33 5.73
CA CYS A 87 -2.29 -22.11 5.00
C CYS A 87 -1.20 -21.05 5.06
N TYR A 88 -0.37 -21.05 6.11
CA TYR A 88 0.71 -20.07 6.27
C TYR A 88 1.80 -20.36 5.24
N GLN A 89 1.93 -19.51 4.23
CA GLN A 89 2.86 -19.72 3.13
C GLN A 89 4.21 -19.07 3.39
N CYS A 90 5.28 -19.64 2.83
CA CYS A 90 6.59 -18.98 2.82
C CYS A 90 6.50 -17.58 2.18
N LEU A 91 7.23 -16.64 2.77
CA LEU A 91 7.20 -15.22 2.40
C LEU A 91 8.17 -14.86 1.26
N VAL A 92 8.87 -15.84 0.70
CA VAL A 92 9.60 -15.66 -0.56
C VAL A 92 8.56 -15.53 -1.68
N GLU A 93 8.64 -14.42 -2.41
CA GLU A 93 7.69 -14.06 -3.47
C GLU A 93 7.81 -15.00 -4.67
N ASP A 94 9.04 -15.40 -5.02
CA ASP A 94 9.28 -16.38 -6.07
C ASP A 94 9.01 -17.82 -5.59
N LYS A 95 7.85 -18.36 -5.99
CA LYS A 95 7.42 -19.72 -5.64
C LYS A 95 8.23 -20.83 -6.30
N SER A 96 9.06 -20.52 -7.29
CA SER A 96 10.04 -21.47 -7.82
C SER A 96 11.20 -21.70 -6.85
N ILE A 97 11.51 -20.71 -6.02
CA ILE A 97 12.53 -20.80 -4.96
C ILE A 97 11.95 -21.52 -3.73
N CYS A 98 10.75 -21.13 -3.29
CA CYS A 98 10.10 -21.78 -2.15
C CYS A 98 8.57 -21.70 -2.22
N ASN A 99 7.92 -22.85 -2.09
CA ASN A 99 6.47 -22.98 -2.02
C ASN A 99 6.01 -23.70 -0.74
N ALA A 100 6.81 -23.64 0.31
CA ALA A 100 6.51 -24.28 1.58
C ALA A 100 5.27 -23.64 2.24
N LYS A 101 4.47 -24.48 2.90
CA LYS A 101 3.31 -24.08 3.70
C LYS A 101 3.38 -24.72 5.07
N PHE A 102 2.82 -24.04 6.06
CA PHE A 102 2.95 -24.35 7.47
C PHE A 102 1.60 -24.32 8.17
N ARG A 103 1.54 -25.00 9.32
CA ARG A 103 0.33 -25.08 10.12
C ARG A 103 0.12 -23.80 10.92
N THR A 104 1.20 -23.15 11.35
CA THR A 104 1.16 -21.90 12.12
C THR A 104 2.11 -20.83 11.57
N SER A 105 1.90 -19.58 11.97
CA SER A 105 2.80 -18.46 11.68
C SER A 105 4.20 -18.66 12.25
N GLU A 106 4.30 -19.27 13.43
CA GLU A 106 5.58 -19.49 14.12
C GLU A 106 6.46 -20.49 13.37
N GLU A 107 5.84 -21.56 12.85
CA GLU A 107 6.52 -22.55 12.00
C GLU A 107 7.03 -21.91 10.71
N ARG A 108 6.23 -21.04 10.07
CA ARG A 108 6.67 -20.26 8.91
C ARG A 108 7.85 -19.38 9.27
N ASP A 109 7.79 -18.64 10.38
CA ASP A 109 8.84 -17.72 10.77
C ASP A 109 10.14 -18.46 11.12
N GLU A 110 10.04 -19.66 11.74
CA GLU A 110 11.17 -20.56 11.92
C GLU A 110 11.77 -21.00 10.58
N HIS A 111 10.95 -21.37 9.60
CA HIS A 111 11.41 -21.69 8.26
C HIS A 111 12.15 -20.51 7.61
N MET A 112 11.63 -19.28 7.73
CA MET A 112 12.30 -18.09 7.19
C MET A 112 13.69 -17.88 7.80
N ARG A 113 13.85 -18.13 9.11
CA ARG A 113 15.15 -18.04 9.80
C ARG A 113 16.11 -19.15 9.38
N ASN A 114 15.64 -20.39 9.36
CA ASN A 114 16.52 -21.55 9.19
C ASN A 114 16.85 -21.86 7.72
N VAL A 115 15.91 -21.61 6.80
CA VAL A 115 16.06 -21.94 5.38
C VAL A 115 16.44 -20.72 4.56
N HIS A 116 15.84 -19.56 4.85
CA HIS A 116 16.09 -18.31 4.12
C HIS A 116 17.04 -17.36 4.86
N LEU A 117 17.59 -17.78 6.01
CA LEU A 117 18.63 -17.07 6.77
C LEU A 117 18.22 -15.66 7.19
N TYR A 118 16.92 -15.44 7.40
CA TYR A 118 16.44 -14.21 8.02
C TYR A 118 16.95 -14.12 9.47
N LYS A 119 17.02 -12.89 10.00
CA LYS A 119 17.51 -12.64 11.36
C LYS A 119 16.72 -13.45 12.40
N ASN A 120 17.35 -13.78 13.52
CA ASN A 120 16.74 -14.61 14.55
C ASN A 120 15.49 -14.00 15.21
N ASP A 121 15.38 -12.68 15.19
CA ASP A 121 14.25 -11.90 15.68
C ASP A 121 13.16 -11.67 14.61
N PHE A 122 13.29 -12.32 13.45
CA PHE A 122 12.30 -12.23 12.39
C PHE A 122 10.93 -12.75 12.85
N SER A 123 9.91 -11.93 12.64
CA SER A 123 8.50 -12.26 12.75
C SER A 123 7.72 -11.56 11.64
N PHE A 124 6.79 -12.26 11.01
CA PHE A 124 5.94 -11.64 9.99
C PHE A 124 5.05 -10.52 10.55
N GLU A 125 4.67 -10.60 11.82
CA GLU A 125 3.82 -9.58 12.46
C GLU A 125 4.52 -8.21 12.56
N ASN A 126 5.85 -8.22 12.49
CA ASN A 126 6.70 -7.03 12.46
C ASN A 126 6.98 -6.55 11.04
N ILE A 127 6.49 -7.23 10.00
CA ILE A 127 6.56 -6.74 8.63
C ILE A 127 5.52 -5.64 8.44
N GLY A 128 5.98 -4.59 7.79
CA GLY A 128 5.21 -3.40 7.49
C GLY A 128 5.30 -2.35 8.59
N PHE A 129 5.16 -1.10 8.19
CA PHE A 129 5.21 0.05 9.09
C PHE A 129 3.91 0.83 8.98
N ILE A 130 3.52 1.46 10.09
CA ILE A 130 2.46 2.45 10.09
C ILE A 130 3.15 3.78 9.78
N VAL A 131 2.73 4.45 8.71
CA VAL A 131 3.20 5.80 8.41
C VAL A 131 2.47 6.75 9.37
N ASN A 132 3.05 6.97 10.55
CA ASN A 132 2.65 8.07 11.42
C ASN A 132 3.64 9.21 11.20
N TYR A 133 3.16 10.37 10.79
CA TYR A 133 3.96 11.60 10.86
C TYR A 133 4.04 12.02 12.33
N GLU A 134 5.24 12.04 12.91
CA GLU A 134 5.49 12.79 14.15
C GLU A 134 5.67 14.26 13.75
N GLU A 135 4.85 15.16 14.32
CA GLU A 135 5.04 16.61 14.21
C GLU A 135 6.32 17.00 14.97
N ASP A 136 7.38 17.38 14.26
CA ASP A 136 8.55 18.07 14.84
C ASP A 136 8.28 19.56 15.08
#